data_AF-A0A0E2D2V2-F1
#
_entry.id   AF-A0A0E2D2V2-F1
#
_cell.length_a   1.000
_cell.length_b   1.000
_cell.length_c   1.000
_cell.angle_alpha   90.00
_cell.angle_beta   90.00
_cell.angle_gamma   90.00
#
_symmetry.space_group_name_H-M   'P 1'
#
loop_
_entity.id
_entity.type
_entity.pdbx_description
1 polymer ?
#
loop_
_entity_poly.entity_id
_entity_poly.type
_entity_poly.pdbx_seq_one_letter_code
_entity_poly.pdbx_strand_id
1 'polypeptide(L)'
;MSKKIEVEIVGVAGDETLYIQFFKDGTPIPSELYRLQYPGNSYVEKMSERMIEQKGDETKIKLSLRTREFFSKCAFPLSEGNTELERDLIEQFGANTRKKIDVDKIHPALFPIWQRVIARFLDGDLFADVFELTTRSDAGGASGGGEPQG
;
A
#
# COMPACT_ATOMS: atom_id res chain seq x y z
N MET A 1 -22.92 -8.14 -13.20
CA MET A 1 -21.46 -8.25 -13.09
C MET A 1 -21.02 -7.40 -11.92
N SER A 2 -20.51 -8.01 -10.86
CA SER A 2 -20.13 -7.28 -9.64
C SER A 2 -18.91 -6.42 -9.94
N LYS A 3 -19.06 -5.10 -9.80
CA LYS A 3 -17.99 -4.12 -9.98
C LYS A 3 -16.88 -4.44 -8.99
N LYS A 4 -15.73 -4.95 -9.46
CA LYS A 4 -14.64 -5.39 -8.59
C LYS A 4 -13.74 -4.19 -8.34
N ILE A 5 -13.56 -3.85 -7.07
CA ILE A 5 -12.55 -2.88 -6.67
C ILE A 5 -11.29 -3.64 -6.29
N GLU A 6 -10.16 -3.18 -6.81
CA GLU A 6 -8.83 -3.75 -6.63
C GLU A 6 -7.87 -2.65 -6.15
N VAL A 7 -6.76 -3.06 -5.54
CA VAL A 7 -5.69 -2.16 -5.08
C VAL A 7 -4.38 -2.69 -5.62
N GLU A 8 -3.58 -1.81 -6.19
CA GLU A 8 -2.28 -2.16 -6.77
C GLU A 8 -1.19 -1.27 -6.18
N ILE A 9 0.01 -1.83 -6.06
CA ILE A 9 1.23 -1.07 -5.76
C ILE A 9 1.67 -0.44 -7.07
N VAL A 10 1.66 0.89 -7.14
CA VAL A 10 2.01 1.66 -8.34
C VAL A 10 3.40 2.29 -8.25
N GLY A 11 4.03 2.25 -7.08
CA GLY A 11 5.40 2.75 -6.90
C GLY A 11 5.98 2.41 -5.54
N VAL A 12 7.28 2.61 -5.40
CA VAL A 12 8.05 2.40 -4.17
C VAL A 12 9.13 3.48 -4.06
N ALA A 13 9.37 3.98 -2.85
CA ALA A 13 10.46 4.91 -2.54
C ALA A 13 11.27 4.37 -1.35
N GLY A 14 12.09 3.36 -1.61
CA GLY A 14 12.87 2.64 -0.60
C GLY A 14 12.04 1.60 0.16
N ASP A 15 12.68 0.94 1.12
CA ASP A 15 12.13 -0.24 1.80
C ASP A 15 10.96 0.07 2.75
N GLU A 16 10.74 1.35 3.06
CA GLU A 16 9.73 1.79 4.02
C GLU A 16 8.55 2.53 3.38
N THR A 17 8.61 2.90 2.10
CA THR A 17 7.56 3.71 1.47
C THR A 17 7.01 3.07 0.21
N LEU A 18 5.70 2.80 0.22
CA LEU A 18 4.94 2.27 -0.91
C LEU A 18 3.93 3.30 -1.41
N TYR A 19 3.56 3.19 -2.68
CA TYR A 19 2.47 3.94 -3.28
C TYR A 19 1.42 2.97 -3.80
N ILE A 20 0.17 3.16 -3.40
CA ILE A 20 -0.96 2.33 -3.83
C ILE A 20 -2.03 3.16 -4.52
N GLN A 21 -2.71 2.53 -5.48
CA GLN A 21 -3.85 3.11 -6.21
C GLN A 21 -5.01 2.12 -6.22
N PHE A 22 -6.22 2.63 -6.01
CA PHE A 22 -7.44 1.81 -6.12
C PHE A 22 -8.01 1.86 -7.53
N PHE A 23 -8.47 0.72 -8.03
CA PHE A 23 -9.07 0.56 -9.35
C PHE A 23 -10.46 -0.01 -9.22
N LYS A 24 -11.35 0.37 -10.13
CA LYS A 24 -12.68 -0.20 -10.28
C LYS A 24 -12.83 -0.67 -11.71
N ASP A 25 -12.96 -1.98 -11.89
CA ASP A 25 -13.08 -2.60 -13.21
C ASP A 25 -11.92 -2.16 -14.14
N GLY A 26 -10.69 -2.13 -13.60
CA GLY A 26 -9.48 -1.70 -14.31
C GLY A 26 -9.29 -0.19 -14.48
N THR A 27 -10.26 0.64 -14.07
CA THR A 27 -10.15 2.11 -14.15
C THR A 27 -9.71 2.68 -12.80
N PRO A 28 -8.70 3.57 -12.73
CA PRO A 28 -8.28 4.17 -11.47
C PRO A 28 -9.43 4.98 -10.85
N ILE A 29 -9.67 4.76 -9.56
CA ILE A 29 -10.62 5.54 -8.79
C ILE A 29 -9.97 6.90 -8.48
N PRO A 30 -10.55 8.03 -8.94
CA PRO A 30 -9.98 9.34 -8.70
C PRO A 30 -9.86 9.65 -7.20
N SER A 31 -8.81 10.39 -6.81
CA SER A 31 -8.53 10.75 -5.42
C SER A 31 -8.29 9.59 -4.46
N GLU A 32 -7.95 8.41 -4.98
CA GLU A 32 -7.61 7.23 -4.18
C GLU A 32 -6.15 6.77 -4.43
N LEU A 33 -5.23 7.73 -4.57
CA LEU A 33 -3.78 7.52 -4.61
C LEU A 33 -3.17 7.77 -3.23
N TYR A 34 -2.43 6.80 -2.71
CA TYR A 34 -1.93 6.88 -1.33
C TYR A 34 -0.48 6.48 -1.23
N ARG A 35 0.26 7.25 -0.42
CA ARG A 35 1.57 6.87 0.09
C ARG A 35 1.38 6.13 1.42
N LEU A 36 1.93 4.93 1.51
CA LEU A 36 2.03 4.17 2.75
C LEU A 36 3.47 4.23 3.24
N GLN A 37 3.67 4.73 4.47
CA GLN A 37 4.99 4.84 5.11
C GLN A 37 5.05 3.90 6.31
N TYR A 38 6.03 3.00 6.32
CA TYR A 38 6.26 2.05 7.40
C TYR A 38 6.77 2.80 8.63
N PRO A 39 6.10 2.68 9.79
CA PRO A 39 6.48 3.43 10.98
C PRO A 39 7.63 2.77 11.77
N GLY A 40 8.16 1.64 11.30
CA GLY A 40 9.23 0.87 11.94
C GLY A 40 8.71 -0.20 12.92
N ASN A 41 9.53 -1.24 13.13
CA ASN A 41 9.17 -2.44 13.90
C ASN A 41 8.70 -2.11 15.33
N SER A 42 9.43 -1.24 16.05
CA SER A 42 9.07 -0.88 17.43
C SER A 42 7.69 -0.23 17.54
N TYR A 43 7.24 0.48 16.50
CA TYR A 43 5.90 1.05 16.48
C TYR A 43 4.84 -0.02 16.20
N VAL A 44 5.11 -0.93 15.26
CA VAL A 44 4.21 -2.06 14.95
C VAL A 44 4.04 -2.98 16.17
N GLU A 45 5.10 -3.23 16.91
CA GLU A 45 5.05 -3.98 18.17
C GLU A 45 4.16 -3.27 19.20
N LYS A 46 4.40 -1.98 19.46
CA LYS A 46 3.59 -1.18 20.39
C LYS A 46 2.12 -1.06 19.96
N MET A 47 1.86 -0.95 18.67
CA MET A 47 0.52 -0.93 18.10
C MET A 47 -0.15 -2.28 18.39
N SER A 48 0.53 -3.39 18.12
CA SER A 48 0.04 -4.75 18.36
C SER A 48 -0.28 -4.98 19.84
N GLU A 49 0.59 -4.56 20.75
CA GLU A 49 0.39 -4.66 22.20
C GLU A 49 -0.84 -3.90 22.69
N ARG A 50 -1.04 -2.64 22.26
CA ARG A 50 -2.18 -1.80 22.68
C ARG A 50 -3.52 -2.30 22.16
N MET A 51 -3.45 -3.06 21.08
CA MET A 51 -4.61 -3.53 20.33
C MET A 51 -5.15 -4.87 20.82
N ILE A 52 -4.36 -5.59 21.61
CA ILE A 52 -4.71 -6.84 22.24
C ILE A 52 -5.44 -6.53 23.56
N GLU A 53 -6.75 -6.77 23.58
CA GLU A 53 -7.49 -6.90 24.83
C GLU A 53 -7.52 -8.39 25.19
N GLN A 54 -6.83 -8.77 26.27
CA GLN A 54 -6.96 -10.10 26.86
C GLN A 54 -8.15 -10.10 27.82
N LYS A 55 -9.17 -10.90 27.51
CA LYS A 55 -10.30 -11.16 28.41
C LYS A 55 -10.40 -12.66 28.64
N GLY A 56 -9.86 -13.15 29.75
CA GLY A 56 -9.75 -14.59 30.01
C GLY A 56 -8.92 -15.28 28.94
N ASP A 57 -9.43 -16.35 28.34
CA ASP A 57 -8.79 -17.08 27.23
C ASP A 57 -9.05 -16.47 25.83
N GLU A 58 -9.83 -15.38 25.73
CA GLU A 58 -10.10 -14.73 24.44
C GLU A 58 -9.19 -13.50 24.22
N THR A 59 -8.44 -13.53 23.11
CA THR A 59 -7.71 -12.38 22.58
C THR A 59 -8.58 -11.63 21.58
N LYS A 60 -9.00 -10.39 21.88
CA LYS A 60 -9.77 -9.55 20.95
C LYS A 60 -8.92 -8.42 20.38
N ILE A 61 -8.82 -8.37 19.05
CA ILE A 61 -8.16 -7.28 18.31
C ILE A 61 -9.14 -6.13 18.12
N LYS A 62 -8.81 -4.93 18.60
CA LYS A 62 -9.61 -3.72 18.36
C LYS A 62 -9.44 -3.20 16.92
N LEU A 63 -10.14 -3.81 15.96
CA LEU A 63 -10.08 -3.47 14.54
C LEU A 63 -10.30 -1.97 14.25
N SER A 64 -11.20 -1.31 15.00
CA SER A 64 -11.45 0.13 14.87
C SER A 64 -10.25 0.98 15.30
N LEU A 65 -9.52 0.57 16.34
CA LEU A 65 -8.29 1.23 16.78
C LEU A 65 -7.18 1.02 15.75
N ARG A 66 -7.02 -0.21 15.23
CA ARG A 66 -6.06 -0.55 14.14
C ARG A 66 -6.18 0.43 13.00
N THR A 67 -7.41 0.55 12.53
CA THR A 67 -7.74 1.25 11.30
C THR A 67 -7.49 2.73 11.48
N ARG A 68 -7.89 3.29 12.62
CA ARG A 68 -7.65 4.71 12.94
C ARG A 68 -6.17 5.04 13.08
N GLU A 69 -5.40 4.23 13.80
CA GLU A 69 -3.97 4.48 13.95
C GLU A 69 -3.22 4.32 12.62
N PHE A 70 -3.55 3.31 11.82
CA PHE A 70 -2.99 3.15 10.48
C PHE A 70 -3.23 4.38 9.60
N PHE A 71 -4.48 4.85 9.49
CA PHE A 71 -4.78 6.04 8.70
C PHE A 71 -4.20 7.33 9.27
N SER A 72 -3.89 7.36 10.57
CA SER A 72 -3.27 8.53 11.20
C SER A 72 -1.76 8.57 11.02
N LYS A 73 -1.10 7.42 10.86
CA LYS A 73 0.36 7.30 11.01
C LYS A 73 1.07 6.66 9.84
N CYS A 74 0.38 5.83 9.07
CA CYS A 74 0.97 5.03 8.00
C CYS A 74 0.47 5.45 6.61
N ALA A 75 -0.80 5.83 6.47
CA ALA A 75 -1.38 6.17 5.17
C ALA A 75 -1.55 7.68 4.97
N PHE A 76 -1.08 8.18 3.84
CA PHE A 76 -1.10 9.60 3.47
C PHE A 76 -1.65 9.77 2.05
N PRO A 77 -2.65 10.64 1.84
CA PRO A 77 -3.11 10.97 0.49
C PRO A 77 -2.00 11.64 -0.30
N LEU A 78 -1.84 11.30 -1.58
CA LEU A 78 -0.86 11.95 -2.43
C LEU A 78 -1.47 13.19 -3.10
N SER A 79 -1.41 14.33 -2.41
CA SER A 79 -1.96 15.61 -2.90
C SER A 79 -0.93 16.48 -3.63
N GLU A 80 0.35 16.35 -3.28
CA GLU A 80 1.44 17.20 -3.77
C GLU A 80 2.65 16.32 -4.10
N GLY A 81 3.30 16.56 -5.25
CA GLY A 81 4.41 15.75 -5.74
C GLY A 81 5.77 16.30 -5.30
N ASN A 82 6.31 15.77 -4.19
CA ASN A 82 7.56 16.26 -3.62
C ASN A 82 8.78 15.62 -4.28
N THR A 83 8.63 14.38 -4.74
CA THR A 83 9.65 13.64 -5.49
C THR A 83 9.26 13.51 -6.96
N GLU A 84 10.20 13.11 -7.82
CA GLU A 84 9.93 12.83 -9.23
C GLU A 84 8.87 11.73 -9.38
N LEU A 85 9.06 10.60 -8.69
CA LEU A 85 8.07 9.53 -8.63
C LEU A 85 6.68 10.02 -8.21
N GLU A 86 6.58 10.85 -7.16
CA GLU A 86 5.28 11.37 -6.73
C GLU A 86 4.62 12.26 -7.78
N ARG A 87 5.41 13.04 -8.53
CA ARG A 87 4.90 13.87 -9.63
C ARG A 87 4.37 13.01 -10.78
N ASP A 88 5.11 11.98 -11.18
CA ASP A 88 4.73 11.08 -12.26
C ASP A 88 3.44 10.31 -11.91
N LEU A 89 3.34 9.82 -10.68
CA LEU A 89 2.13 9.14 -10.19
C LEU A 89 0.91 10.08 -10.14
N ILE A 90 1.10 11.33 -9.73
CA ILE A 90 0.04 12.34 -9.75
C ILE A 90 -0.38 12.67 -11.19
N GLU A 91 0.56 12.77 -12.12
CA GLU A 91 0.25 13.01 -13.54
C GLU A 91 -0.56 11.83 -14.13
N GLN A 92 -0.20 10.60 -13.76
CA GLN A 92 -0.85 9.39 -14.27
C GLN A 92 -2.25 9.14 -13.67
N PHE A 93 -2.41 9.31 -12.35
CA PHE A 93 -3.64 8.88 -11.64
C PHE A 93 -4.45 10.04 -11.05
N GLY A 94 -3.89 11.25 -11.04
CA GLY A 94 -4.49 12.45 -10.44
C GLY A 94 -4.20 12.58 -8.95
N ALA A 95 -4.02 13.83 -8.50
CA ALA A 95 -3.78 14.14 -7.09
C ALA A 95 -5.04 13.94 -6.22
N ASN A 96 -4.83 13.56 -4.96
CA ASN A 96 -5.92 13.52 -3.99
C ASN A 96 -6.38 14.94 -3.63
N THR A 97 -7.70 15.12 -3.66
CA THR A 97 -8.34 16.38 -3.26
C THR A 97 -8.15 16.75 -1.78
N ARG A 98 -7.88 15.76 -0.91
CA ARG A 98 -7.73 15.96 0.54
C ARG A 98 -6.31 15.68 0.99
N LYS A 99 -5.75 16.57 1.82
CA LYS A 99 -4.41 16.41 2.43
C LYS A 99 -4.35 15.42 3.61
N LYS A 100 -5.50 14.95 4.11
CA LYS A 100 -5.61 13.97 5.20
C LYS A 100 -6.76 13.00 4.96
N ILE A 101 -6.59 11.76 5.41
CA ILE A 101 -7.63 10.73 5.35
C ILE A 101 -8.61 10.97 6.49
N ASP A 102 -9.88 11.04 6.15
CA ASP A 102 -11.00 11.08 7.08
C ASP A 102 -11.67 9.71 7.02
N VAL A 103 -11.39 8.85 8.02
CA VAL A 103 -11.79 7.44 8.04
C VAL A 103 -13.31 7.29 7.95
N ASP A 104 -14.05 8.20 8.58
CA ASP A 104 -15.51 8.19 8.59
C ASP A 104 -16.12 8.56 7.23
N LYS A 105 -15.30 9.12 6.31
CA LYS A 105 -15.70 9.47 4.95
C LYS A 105 -15.15 8.53 3.89
N ILE A 106 -14.44 7.46 4.28
CA ILE A 106 -14.01 6.43 3.34
C ILE A 106 -15.25 5.75 2.77
N HIS A 107 -15.29 5.59 1.45
CA HIS A 107 -16.41 4.93 0.81
C HIS A 107 -16.54 3.48 1.34
N PRO A 108 -17.73 3.02 1.77
CA PRO A 108 -17.90 1.69 2.39
C PRO A 108 -17.35 0.53 1.56
N ALA A 109 -17.42 0.62 0.24
CA ALA A 109 -16.88 -0.40 -0.68
C ALA A 109 -15.34 -0.54 -0.64
N LEU A 110 -14.61 0.50 -0.20
CA LEU A 110 -13.15 0.47 -0.05
C LEU A 110 -12.73 -0.13 1.29
N PHE A 111 -13.61 -0.10 2.29
CA PHE A 111 -13.29 -0.52 3.64
C PHE A 111 -12.76 -1.97 3.73
N PRO A 112 -13.39 -2.98 3.07
CA PRO A 112 -12.86 -4.36 3.10
C PRO A 112 -11.51 -4.52 2.39
N ILE A 113 -11.17 -3.63 1.47
CA ILE A 113 -9.89 -3.65 0.74
C ILE A 113 -8.83 -3.01 1.62
N TRP A 114 -9.16 -1.88 2.25
CA TRP A 114 -8.31 -1.26 3.27
C TRP A 114 -7.99 -2.19 4.42
N GLN A 115 -8.96 -2.97 4.95
CA GLN A 115 -8.66 -3.95 6.00
C GLN A 115 -7.61 -4.98 5.56
N ARG A 116 -7.65 -5.41 4.29
CA ARG A 116 -6.64 -6.31 3.72
C ARG A 116 -5.29 -5.63 3.54
N VAL A 117 -5.26 -4.39 3.03
CA VAL A 117 -4.03 -3.58 2.93
C VAL A 117 -3.38 -3.42 4.30
N ILE A 118 -4.15 -3.05 5.33
CA ILE A 118 -3.65 -2.83 6.68
C ILE A 118 -3.02 -4.09 7.27
N ALA A 119 -3.67 -5.25 7.08
CA ALA A 119 -3.13 -6.53 7.53
C ALA A 119 -1.79 -6.83 6.86
N ARG A 120 -1.76 -6.88 5.52
CA ARG A 120 -0.56 -7.19 4.74
C ARG A 120 0.57 -6.19 4.95
N PHE A 121 0.25 -4.91 5.11
CA PHE A 121 1.24 -3.86 5.34
C PHE A 121 1.94 -4.01 6.70
N LEU A 122 1.17 -4.26 7.76
CA LEU A 122 1.72 -4.39 9.11
C LEU A 122 2.48 -5.70 9.30
N ASP A 123 2.05 -6.76 8.61
CA ASP A 123 2.73 -8.06 8.60
C ASP A 123 3.96 -8.09 7.67
N GLY A 124 4.25 -6.99 6.96
CA GLY A 124 5.37 -6.86 6.02
C GLY A 124 5.14 -7.52 4.65
N ASP A 125 4.08 -8.32 4.50
CA ASP A 125 3.73 -9.04 3.28
C ASP A 125 3.54 -8.13 2.06
N LEU A 126 3.00 -6.91 2.26
CA LEU A 126 2.84 -5.96 1.16
C LEU A 126 4.18 -5.50 0.56
N PHE A 127 5.26 -5.52 1.35
CA PHE A 127 6.60 -5.20 0.88
C PHE A 127 7.25 -6.40 0.17
N ALA A 128 6.88 -7.63 0.53
CA ALA A 128 7.36 -8.83 -0.16
C ALA A 128 6.93 -8.86 -1.63
N ASP A 129 5.69 -8.42 -1.93
CA ASP A 129 5.19 -8.29 -3.32
C ASP A 129 6.10 -7.38 -4.18
N VAL A 130 6.73 -6.36 -3.60
CA VAL A 130 7.64 -5.44 -4.30
C VAL A 130 8.96 -6.12 -4.67
N PHE A 131 9.49 -6.97 -3.79
CA PHE A 131 10.68 -7.79 -4.08
C PHE A 131 10.39 -8.80 -5.21
N GLU A 132 9.16 -9.32 -5.31
CA GLU A 132 8.76 -10.18 -6.44
C GLU A 132 8.58 -9.41 -7.76
N LEU A 133 8.05 -8.18 -7.72
CA LEU A 133 7.91 -7.31 -8.90
C LEU A 133 9.26 -6.87 -9.49
N THR A 134 10.23 -6.56 -8.63
CA THR A 134 11.60 -6.20 -9.03
C THR A 134 12.38 -7.40 -9.54
N THR A 135 12.23 -8.59 -8.93
CA THR A 135 12.91 -9.82 -9.40
C THR A 135 12.32 -10.40 -10.70
N ARG A 136 11.04 -10.18 -11.00
CA ARG A 136 10.44 -10.56 -12.30
C ARG A 136 10.83 -9.66 -13.47
N SER A 137 11.41 -8.48 -13.19
CA SER A 137 11.84 -7.55 -14.25
C SER A 137 13.23 -7.84 -14.83
N ASP A 138 13.95 -8.84 -14.31
CA ASP A 138 15.32 -9.20 -14.76
C ASP A 138 15.45 -10.67 -15.23
N ALA A 139 14.42 -11.20 -15.88
CA ALA A 139 14.50 -12.45 -16.65
C ALA A 139 14.50 -12.19 -18.17
N GLY A 140 15.19 -11.14 -18.61
CA GLY A 140 15.64 -10.96 -19.99
C GLY A 140 17.03 -11.55 -20.17
N GLY A 141 17.18 -12.84 -19.82
CA GLY A 141 18.44 -13.57 -19.90
C GLY A 141 19.04 -13.51 -21.30
N ALA A 142 20.26 -12.99 -21.36
CA ALA A 142 21.12 -12.94 -22.53
C ALA A 142 21.13 -14.28 -23.29
N SER A 143 20.80 -14.23 -24.59
CA SER A 143 21.30 -15.25 -25.52
C SER A 143 22.76 -14.92 -25.82
N GLY A 144 23.64 -15.53 -25.03
CA GLY A 144 25.04 -15.71 -25.39
C GLY A 144 25.16 -16.65 -26.60
N GLY A 145 26.06 -16.31 -27.51
CA GLY A 145 26.45 -17.14 -28.63
C GLY A 145 27.67 -16.54 -29.29
N GLY A 146 28.84 -16.74 -28.67
CA GLY A 146 30.12 -16.37 -29.25
C GLY A 146 30.54 -17.28 -30.41
N GLU A 147 31.12 -16.63 -31.43
CA GLU A 147 32.27 -17.03 -32.26
C GLU A 147 32.11 -18.21 -33.26
N PRO A 148 32.92 -18.27 -34.37
CA PRO A 148 34.25 -17.67 -34.54
C PRO A 148 34.57 -16.99 -35.89
N GLN A 149 35.75 -16.36 -35.91
CA GLN A 149 36.52 -16.02 -37.09
C GLN A 149 36.71 -17.22 -38.03
N GLY A 150 36.63 -16.95 -39.34
CA GLY A 150 37.06 -17.80 -40.44
C GLY A 150 37.27 -16.94 -41.68
#